data_AF-A0A953SCB6-F1
#
_entry.id   AF-A0A953SCB6-F1
#
_cell.length_a   1.000
_cell.length_b   1.000
_cell.length_c   1.000
_cell.angle_alpha   90.00
_cell.angle_beta   90.00
_cell.angle_gamma   90.00
#
_symmetry.space_group_name_H-M   'P 1'
#
loop_
_entity.id
_entity.type
_entity.pdbx_description
1 polymer ?
#
loop_
_entity_poly.entity_id
_entity_poly.type
_entity_poly.pdbx_seq_one_letter_code
_entity_poly.pdbx_strand_id
1 'polypeptide(L)'
;MGVGKAEPKRQRFLGAYLLGLCLYQIGIYRWPGGPPFILDPRAGIPVLLINHFAFDNKVIYPVEWITATWLVLVGAMIFFRGRFLKTYLISELVLAAPTAYYIRVLATRHGGDFAPGFKDLLLTTFLFLVFSVAPAGLAAWCIWRAKQRPA
;
A
#
# COMPACT_ATOMS: atom_id res chain seq x y z
N MET A 1 18.57 26.81 24.18
CA MET A 1 17.39 27.03 23.31
C MET A 1 17.48 26.10 22.09
N GLY A 2 16.78 24.96 22.11
CA GLY A 2 16.81 23.95 21.04
C GLY A 2 15.42 23.75 20.45
N VAL A 3 15.03 24.63 19.53
CA VAL A 3 13.68 24.65 18.95
C VAL A 3 13.53 23.55 17.87
N GLY A 4 12.72 22.52 18.17
CA GLY A 4 11.66 22.04 17.26
C GLY A 4 11.98 21.45 15.87
N LYS A 5 13.17 20.90 15.57
CA LYS A 5 13.47 20.35 14.22
C LYS A 5 13.18 18.85 13.99
N ALA A 6 12.63 18.12 14.97
CA ALA A 6 12.55 16.65 14.89
C ALA A 6 11.38 16.11 14.02
N GLU A 7 10.26 16.83 13.91
CA GLU A 7 9.08 16.40 13.16
C GLU A 7 9.22 16.38 11.62
N PRO A 8 9.82 17.39 10.95
CA PRO A 8 9.92 17.37 9.49
C PRO A 8 10.81 16.24 8.98
N LYS A 9 11.79 15.78 9.77
CA LYS A 9 12.69 14.69 9.39
C LYS A 9 11.95 13.34 9.32
N ARG A 10 11.00 13.09 10.22
CA ARG A 10 10.21 11.84 10.25
C ARG A 10 9.16 11.79 9.14
N GLN A 11 8.50 12.92 8.89
CA GLN A 11 7.53 13.02 7.79
C GLN A 11 8.22 12.87 6.43
N ARG A 12 9.41 13.47 6.27
CA ARG A 12 10.26 13.24 5.09
C ARG A 12 10.66 11.78 4.93
N PHE A 13 11.02 11.10 6.02
CA PHE A 13 11.35 9.67 5.94
C PHE A 13 10.15 8.83 5.50
N LEU A 14 8.97 9.08 6.05
CA LEU A 14 7.73 8.43 5.61
C LEU A 14 7.42 8.74 4.14
N GLY A 15 7.55 10.00 3.72
CA GLY A 15 7.35 10.39 2.32
C GLY A 15 8.33 9.70 1.37
N ALA A 16 9.60 9.57 1.75
CA ALA A 16 10.61 8.85 0.97
C ALA A 16 10.29 7.35 0.90
N TYR A 17 9.85 6.76 2.02
CA TYR A 17 9.41 5.38 2.07
C TYR A 17 8.21 5.14 1.13
N LEU A 18 7.19 6.00 1.19
CA LEU A 18 6.03 5.95 0.30
C LEU A 18 6.40 6.09 -1.17
N LEU A 19 7.31 7.02 -1.50
CA LEU A 19 7.79 7.18 -2.87
C LEU A 19 8.54 5.93 -3.35
N GLY A 20 9.36 5.31 -2.50
CA GLY A 20 10.03 4.03 -2.80
C GLY A 20 9.02 2.92 -3.11
N LEU A 21 7.98 2.79 -2.29
CA LEU A 21 6.90 1.83 -2.52
C LEU A 21 6.15 2.12 -3.82
N CYS A 22 5.87 3.38 -4.12
CA CYS A 22 5.21 3.77 -5.38
C CYS A 22 6.08 3.46 -6.61
N LEU A 23 7.40 3.66 -6.52
CA LEU A 23 8.34 3.31 -7.60
C LEU A 23 8.37 1.81 -7.85
N TYR A 24 8.33 0.98 -6.79
CA TYR A 24 8.19 -0.46 -6.92
C TYR A 24 6.88 -0.82 -7.63
N GLN A 25 5.76 -0.22 -7.22
CA GLN A 25 4.45 -0.47 -7.81
C GLN A 25 4.42 -0.09 -9.31
N ILE A 26 4.99 1.06 -9.68
CA ILE A 26 5.14 1.48 -11.08
C ILE A 26 6.05 0.51 -11.85
N GLY A 27 7.16 0.07 -11.25
CA GLY A 27 8.07 -0.90 -11.86
C GLY A 27 7.38 -2.21 -12.20
N ILE A 28 6.56 -2.72 -11.27
CA ILE A 28 5.72 -3.89 -11.47
C ILE A 28 4.68 -3.66 -12.56
N TYR A 29 4.05 -2.48 -12.61
CA TYR A 29 3.09 -2.15 -13.66
C TYR A 29 3.71 -2.06 -15.06
N ARG A 30 5.03 -1.91 -15.16
CA ARG A 30 5.75 -1.90 -16.44
C ARG A 30 6.41 -3.25 -16.74
N TRP A 31 6.13 -4.29 -15.96
CA TRP A 31 6.70 -5.61 -16.16
C TRP A 31 6.29 -6.18 -17.53
N PRO A 32 7.24 -6.72 -18.32
CA PRO A 32 6.94 -7.25 -19.64
C PRO A 32 5.96 -8.42 -19.54
N GLY A 33 4.82 -8.30 -20.21
CA GLY A 33 3.75 -9.28 -20.19
C GLY A 33 2.66 -9.03 -19.15
N GLY A 34 2.84 -8.06 -18.24
CA GLY A 34 1.93 -7.75 -17.13
C GLY A 34 2.51 -8.14 -15.77
N PRO A 35 2.10 -7.49 -14.67
CA PRO A 35 2.64 -7.79 -13.36
C PRO A 35 2.28 -9.21 -12.91
N PRO A 36 3.25 -9.97 -12.37
CA PRO A 36 2.93 -11.23 -11.71
C PRO A 36 2.05 -10.92 -10.50
N PHE A 37 0.87 -11.53 -10.48
CA PHE A 37 -0.20 -11.24 -9.52
C PHE A 37 0.28 -11.29 -8.05
N ILE A 38 1.21 -12.19 -7.76
CA ILE A 38 1.76 -12.44 -6.42
C ILE A 38 2.68 -11.29 -5.95
N LEU A 39 3.31 -10.53 -6.86
CA LEU A 39 4.19 -9.42 -6.49
C LEU A 39 3.45 -8.09 -6.35
N ASP A 40 2.16 -8.05 -6.70
CA ASP A 40 1.38 -6.83 -6.64
C ASP A 40 0.84 -6.57 -5.22
N PRO A 41 1.28 -5.50 -4.54
CA PRO A 41 0.80 -5.16 -3.19
C PRO A 41 -0.69 -4.80 -3.15
N ARG A 42 -1.32 -4.55 -4.30
CA ARG A 42 -2.75 -4.20 -4.45
C ARG A 42 -3.53 -5.22 -5.28
N ALA A 43 -3.06 -6.46 -5.29
CA ALA A 43 -3.71 -7.60 -5.92
C ALA A 43 -5.20 -7.80 -5.55
N GLY A 44 -5.67 -7.25 -4.41
CA GLY A 44 -7.07 -7.35 -4.00
C GLY A 44 -8.08 -6.53 -4.82
N ILE A 45 -7.65 -5.44 -5.47
CA ILE A 45 -8.54 -4.58 -6.26
C ILE A 45 -9.12 -5.32 -7.49
N PRO A 46 -8.31 -5.95 -8.35
CA PRO A 46 -8.83 -6.73 -9.49
C PRO A 46 -9.67 -7.93 -9.08
N VAL A 47 -9.26 -8.63 -8.00
CA VAL A 47 -9.98 -9.82 -7.53
C VAL A 47 -11.40 -9.46 -7.14
N LEU A 48 -11.57 -8.35 -6.42
CA LEU A 48 -12.90 -7.88 -6.03
C LEU A 48 -13.71 -7.28 -7.18
N LEU A 49 -13.07 -6.58 -8.13
CA LEU A 49 -13.78 -5.93 -9.24
C LEU A 49 -14.29 -6.91 -10.30
N ILE A 50 -13.61 -8.04 -10.51
CA ILE A 50 -13.83 -8.87 -11.71
C ILE A 50 -14.04 -10.35 -11.37
N ASN A 51 -13.90 -10.74 -10.09
CA ASN A 51 -14.05 -12.13 -9.66
C ASN A 51 -13.14 -13.09 -10.45
N HIS A 52 -12.05 -12.56 -11.03
CA HIS A 52 -11.14 -13.30 -11.88
C HIS A 52 -9.90 -13.67 -11.08
N PHE A 53 -9.88 -14.93 -10.63
CA PHE A 53 -8.78 -15.55 -9.90
C PHE A 53 -7.72 -16.14 -10.85
N ALA A 54 -7.50 -15.51 -12.02
CA ALA A 54 -6.46 -15.96 -12.93
C ALA A 54 -5.10 -15.51 -12.39
N PHE A 55 -4.24 -16.47 -12.07
CA PHE A 55 -2.86 -16.27 -11.59
C PHE A 55 -1.87 -15.97 -12.73
N ASP A 56 -2.37 -15.81 -13.96
CA ASP A 56 -1.58 -15.38 -15.11
C ASP A 56 -1.21 -13.89 -15.01
N ASN A 57 -0.39 -13.41 -15.95
CA ASN A 57 0.00 -12.02 -15.99
C ASN A 57 -1.23 -11.10 -15.97
N LYS A 58 -1.25 -10.21 -14.98
CA LYS A 58 -2.40 -9.38 -14.70
C LYS A 58 -2.52 -8.25 -15.72
N VAL A 59 -3.74 -8.04 -16.22
CA VAL A 59 -4.10 -6.81 -16.93
C VAL A 59 -4.25 -5.69 -15.90
N ILE A 60 -3.50 -4.60 -16.08
CA ILE A 60 -3.54 -3.46 -15.16
C ILE A 60 -4.74 -2.59 -15.54
N TYR A 61 -5.66 -2.42 -14.59
CA TYR A 61 -6.85 -1.62 -14.85
C TYR A 61 -6.57 -0.13 -14.70
N PRO A 62 -7.31 0.75 -15.42
CA PRO A 62 -7.15 2.19 -15.29
C PRO A 62 -7.25 2.71 -13.84
N VAL A 63 -8.10 2.10 -13.02
CA VAL A 63 -8.24 2.43 -11.59
C VAL A 63 -6.92 2.24 -10.81
N GLU A 64 -6.12 1.26 -11.20
CA GLU A 64 -4.84 0.96 -10.55
C GLU A 64 -3.78 2.00 -10.87
N TRP A 65 -3.76 2.48 -12.11
CA TRP A 65 -2.94 3.62 -12.52
C TRP A 65 -3.35 4.92 -11.81
N ILE A 66 -4.66 5.17 -11.71
CA ILE A 66 -5.19 6.36 -11.01
C ILE A 66 -4.79 6.32 -9.54
N THR A 67 -4.99 5.19 -8.86
CA THR A 67 -4.71 5.06 -7.42
C THR A 67 -3.21 5.01 -7.11
N ALA A 68 -2.37 4.47 -8.00
CA ALA A 68 -0.92 4.56 -7.89
C ALA A 68 -0.44 6.01 -8.07
N THR A 69 -0.95 6.72 -9.08
CA THR A 69 -0.64 8.15 -9.31
C THR A 69 -1.05 9.01 -8.13
N TRP A 70 -2.23 8.74 -7.55
CA TRP A 70 -2.69 9.41 -6.34
C TRP A 70 -1.72 9.22 -5.17
N LEU A 71 -1.26 8.00 -4.93
CA LEU A 71 -0.27 7.74 -3.88
C LEU A 71 1.06 8.44 -4.12
N VAL A 72 1.54 8.50 -5.37
CA VAL A 72 2.76 9.23 -5.71
C VAL A 72 2.62 10.71 -5.33
N LEU A 73 1.50 11.33 -5.69
CA LEU A 73 1.22 12.72 -5.35
C LEU A 73 1.15 12.94 -3.84
N VAL A 74 0.44 12.08 -3.12
CA VAL A 74 0.32 12.17 -1.67
C VAL A 74 1.68 11.94 -0.98
N GLY A 75 2.45 10.94 -1.43
CA GLY A 75 3.80 10.64 -0.94
C GLY A 75 4.78 11.78 -1.17
N ALA A 76 4.74 12.40 -2.35
CA ALA A 76 5.52 13.59 -2.66
C ALA A 76 5.14 14.78 -1.76
N MET A 77 3.84 14.99 -1.52
CA MET A 77 3.36 16.07 -0.65
C MET A 77 3.76 15.87 0.82
N ILE A 78 3.76 14.62 1.30
CA ILE A 78 4.30 14.26 2.62
C ILE A 78 5.82 14.50 2.66
N PHE A 79 6.55 14.11 1.61
CA PHE A 79 8.00 14.28 1.53
C PHE A 79 8.41 15.76 1.55
N PHE A 80 7.87 16.59 0.64
CA PHE A 80 8.29 17.98 0.49
C PHE A 80 7.72 18.90 1.56
N ARG A 81 6.45 18.70 1.95
CA ARG A 81 5.72 19.67 2.80
C ARG A 81 5.32 19.11 4.16
N GLY A 82 5.47 17.81 4.43
CA GLY A 82 5.04 17.20 5.69
C GLY A 82 3.52 17.24 5.91
N ARG A 83 2.74 17.54 4.85
CA ARG A 83 1.28 17.69 4.90
C ARG A 83 0.61 16.43 4.33
N PHE A 84 -0.72 16.33 4.46
CA PHE A 84 -1.54 15.24 3.91
C PHE A 84 -1.40 13.85 4.56
N LEU A 85 -0.77 13.72 5.73
CA LEU A 85 -0.73 12.47 6.50
C LEU A 85 -2.12 11.85 6.76
N LYS A 86 -3.13 12.67 7.10
CA LYS A 86 -4.50 12.20 7.32
C LYS A 86 -5.15 11.70 6.02
N THR A 87 -4.97 12.45 4.94
CA THR A 87 -5.47 12.10 3.60
C THR A 87 -4.82 10.81 3.10
N TYR A 88 -3.52 10.65 3.32
CA TYR A 88 -2.82 9.39 3.08
C TYR A 88 -3.45 8.25 3.85
N LEU A 89 -3.61 8.38 5.17
CA LEU A 89 -4.14 7.31 6.01
C LEU A 89 -5.55 6.87 5.58
N ILE A 90 -6.42 7.81 5.25
CA ILE A 90 -7.77 7.51 4.74
C ILE A 90 -7.68 6.81 3.38
N SER A 91 -6.88 7.35 2.46
CA SER A 91 -6.70 6.76 1.12
C SER A 91 -6.15 5.34 1.22
N GLU A 92 -5.15 5.12 2.08
CA GLU A 92 -4.54 3.81 2.27
C GLU A 92 -5.53 2.82 2.88
N LEU A 93 -6.35 3.23 3.86
CA LEU A 93 -7.37 2.34 4.44
C LEU A 93 -8.40 1.87 3.40
N VAL A 94 -8.84 2.78 2.53
CA VAL A 94 -9.79 2.46 1.44
C VAL A 94 -9.14 1.54 0.39
N LEU A 95 -7.89 1.83 0.01
CA LEU A 95 -7.19 1.10 -1.04
C LEU A 95 -6.64 -0.25 -0.57
N ALA A 96 -6.34 -0.39 0.72
CA ALA A 96 -5.86 -1.62 1.34
C ALA A 96 -6.99 -2.59 1.73
N ALA A 97 -8.22 -2.10 1.93
CA ALA A 97 -9.36 -2.93 2.32
C ALA A 97 -9.64 -4.11 1.35
N PRO A 98 -9.59 -3.91 0.01
CA PRO A 98 -9.68 -5.02 -0.94
C PRO A 98 -8.65 -6.12 -0.72
N THR A 99 -7.38 -5.73 -0.52
CA THR A 99 -6.28 -6.68 -0.29
C THR A 99 -6.42 -7.39 1.05
N ALA A 100 -6.84 -6.69 2.10
CA ALA A 100 -7.11 -7.28 3.41
C ALA A 100 -8.23 -8.33 3.35
N TYR A 101 -9.30 -8.04 2.61
CA TYR A 101 -10.38 -8.99 2.36
C TYR A 101 -9.88 -10.21 1.58
N TYR A 102 -9.10 -10.01 0.52
CA TYR A 102 -8.52 -11.09 -0.27
C TYR A 102 -7.67 -12.03 0.58
N ILE A 103 -6.75 -11.50 1.40
CA ILE A 103 -5.93 -12.29 2.32
C ILE A 103 -6.80 -13.10 3.29
N ARG A 104 -7.88 -12.50 3.82
CA ARG A 104 -8.80 -13.19 4.71
C ARG A 104 -9.50 -14.36 4.02
N VAL A 105 -9.98 -14.17 2.79
CA VAL A 105 -10.62 -15.25 2.01
C VAL A 105 -9.62 -16.37 1.72
N LEU A 106 -8.39 -16.00 1.37
CA LEU A 106 -7.31 -16.95 1.11
C LEU A 106 -6.97 -17.78 2.36
N ALA A 107 -6.94 -17.13 3.53
CA ALA A 107 -6.67 -17.78 4.80
C ALA A 107 -7.80 -18.72 5.24
N THR A 108 -9.07 -18.40 4.98
CA THR A 108 -10.21 -19.24 5.40
C THR A 108 -10.55 -20.37 4.44
N ARG A 109 -10.23 -20.24 3.14
CA ARG A 109 -10.55 -21.25 2.11
C ARG A 109 -9.44 -22.28 1.86
N HIS A 110 -8.57 -22.55 2.83
CA HIS A 110 -7.59 -23.65 2.72
C HIS A 110 -8.29 -24.98 2.40
N GLY A 111 -8.28 -25.42 1.13
CA GLY A 111 -8.49 -26.84 0.80
C GLY A 111 -9.52 -27.24 -0.27
N GLY A 112 -10.17 -26.33 -1.00
CA GLY A 112 -11.06 -26.75 -2.10
C GLY A 112 -11.04 -25.74 -3.23
N ASP A 113 -10.46 -26.11 -4.38
CA ASP A 113 -10.41 -25.36 -5.64
C ASP A 113 -9.60 -24.05 -5.68
N PHE A 114 -9.21 -23.50 -4.52
CA PHE A 114 -8.40 -22.28 -4.40
C PHE A 114 -7.01 -22.57 -3.82
N ALA A 115 -6.13 -23.25 -4.56
CA ALA A 115 -4.76 -23.50 -4.10
C ALA A 115 -3.72 -22.58 -4.77
N PRO A 116 -3.66 -21.27 -4.45
CA PRO A 116 -2.35 -20.66 -4.31
C PRO A 116 -1.67 -21.27 -3.08
N GLY A 117 -0.38 -21.60 -3.17
CA GLY A 117 0.31 -22.31 -2.09
C GLY A 117 0.33 -21.48 -0.81
N PHE A 118 0.61 -22.12 0.34
CA PHE A 118 0.93 -21.42 1.60
C PHE A 118 1.97 -20.31 1.41
N LYS A 119 2.90 -20.50 0.45
CA LYS A 119 3.90 -19.52 0.03
C LYS A 119 3.28 -18.23 -0.52
N ASP A 120 2.21 -18.31 -1.28
CA ASP A 120 1.55 -17.16 -1.91
C ASP A 120 0.73 -16.36 -0.90
N LEU A 121 0.09 -17.06 0.06
CA LEU A 121 -0.54 -16.43 1.21
C LEU A 121 0.49 -15.66 2.04
N LEU A 122 1.63 -16.28 2.35
CA LEU A 122 2.71 -15.63 3.09
C LEU A 122 3.27 -14.42 2.34
N LEU A 123 3.52 -14.54 1.04
CA LEU A 123 4.07 -13.48 0.23
C LEU A 123 3.10 -12.30 0.06
N THR A 124 1.82 -12.58 -0.20
CA THR A 124 0.78 -11.54 -0.29
C THR A 124 0.60 -10.83 1.06
N THR A 125 0.62 -11.59 2.16
CA THR A 125 0.55 -11.02 3.52
C THR A 125 1.77 -10.16 3.83
N PHE A 126 2.96 -10.61 3.46
CA PHE A 126 4.20 -9.86 3.64
C PHE A 126 4.18 -8.54 2.86
N LEU A 127 3.78 -8.58 1.58
CA LEU A 127 3.64 -7.37 0.76
C LEU A 127 2.59 -6.43 1.35
N PHE A 128 1.45 -6.93 1.81
CA PHE A 128 0.45 -6.11 2.48
C PHE A 128 0.99 -5.42 3.75
N LEU A 129 1.81 -6.13 4.54
CA LEU A 129 2.45 -5.56 5.72
C LEU A 129 3.40 -4.42 5.36
N VAL A 130 4.25 -4.62 4.34
CA VAL A 130 5.25 -3.64 3.92
C VAL A 130 4.60 -2.44 3.22
N PHE A 131 3.63 -2.67 2.34
CA PHE A 131 3.06 -1.62 1.49
C PHE A 131 1.90 -0.85 2.12
N SER A 132 1.16 -1.48 3.04
CA SER A 132 -0.03 -0.86 3.64
C SER A 132 0.10 -0.70 5.16
N VAL A 133 0.37 -1.78 5.91
CA VAL A 133 0.33 -1.73 7.38
C VAL A 133 1.46 -0.89 7.97
N ALA A 134 2.71 -1.13 7.56
CA ALA A 134 3.86 -0.38 8.03
C ALA A 134 3.74 1.14 7.78
N PRO A 135 3.45 1.61 6.55
CA PRO A 135 3.34 3.04 6.31
C PRO A 135 2.07 3.66 6.92
N ALA A 136 0.95 2.93 7.00
CA ALA A 136 -0.24 3.39 7.72
C ALA A 136 0.03 3.53 9.23
N GLY A 137 0.72 2.57 9.84
CA GLY A 137 1.12 2.61 11.25
C GLY A 137 2.07 3.78 11.54
N LEU A 138 3.06 4.01 10.68
CA LEU A 138 3.96 5.16 10.76
C LEU A 138 3.19 6.49 10.61
N ALA A 139 2.25 6.58 9.67
CA ALA A 139 1.41 7.76 9.48
C ALA A 139 0.53 8.03 10.71
N ALA A 140 -0.14 7.00 11.25
CA ALA A 140 -0.98 7.11 12.45
C ALA A 140 -0.15 7.54 13.67
N TRP A 141 1.04 6.98 13.85
CA TRP A 141 1.95 7.36 14.92
C TRP A 141 2.41 8.82 14.80
N CYS A 142 2.71 9.29 13.58
CA CYS A 142 3.05 10.69 13.34
C CYS A 142 1.88 11.63 13.69
N ILE A 143 0.65 11.27 13.33
CA ILE A 143 -0.56 12.04 13.66
C ILE A 143 -0.80 12.06 15.16
N TRP A 144 -0.68 10.92 15.83
CA TRP A 144 -0.87 10.80 17.27
C TRP A 144 0.14 11.64 18.06
N ARG A 145 1.41 11.60 17.68
CA ARG A 145 2.46 12.43 18.28
C ARG A 145 2.22 13.92 18.09
N ALA A 146 1.79 14.34 16.89
CA ALA A 146 1.44 15.74 16.62
C ALA A 146 0.24 16.21 17.47
N LYS A 147 -0.72 15.32 17.78
CA LYS A 147 -1.86 15.64 18.66
C LYS A 147 -1.48 15.76 20.14
N GLN A 148 -0.46 15.03 20.60
CA GLN A 148 -0.02 15.05 22.00
C GLN A 148 0.84 16.24 22.39
N ARG A 149 1.27 17.05 21.41
CA ARG A 149 2.00 18.30 21.67
C ARG A 149 1.04 19.46 21.39
N PRO A 150 0.23 19.88 22.37
CA PRO A 150 -0.38 21.20 22.27
C PRO A 150 0.74 22.24 22.19
N ALA A 151 0.54 23.23 21.32
CA ALA A 151 1.48 24.32 21.05
C ALA A 151 1.82 25.10 22.33
#